data_AF-A0A2U3R8Q8-F1
#
_entry.id   AF-A0A2U3R8Q8-F1
#
_cell.length_a   1.000
_cell.length_b   1.000
_cell.length_c   1.000
_cell.angle_alpha   90.00
_cell.angle_beta   90.00
_cell.angle_gamma   90.00
#
_symmetry.space_group_name_H-M   'P 1'
#
loop_
_entity.id
_entity.type
_entity.pdbx_description
1 polymer ?
#
loop_
_entity_poly.entity_id
_entity_poly.type
_entity_poly.pdbx_seq_one_letter_code
_entity_poly.pdbx_strand_id
1 'polypeptide(L)'
;MTDKINDSNNFNNIHNSKTDIENSKANSWNHNVAVKLINGDIADGIVLLSDNNSLRADNTLKESINQLINDWKNSKFEPHDRLIIAGHKEAENINQNIRNYMKENGALKGPEYSILISGAESKKYANYMAGDRIVFQTNDKDLQIQNSEFATLVSIDENKFVAKTDIGNEVSFDLNKISFKHGYV
;
A
#
# COMPACT_ATOMS: atom_id res chain seq x y z
N MET A 1 -40.90 21.86 -9.63
CA MET A 1 -39.47 21.91 -9.93
C MET A 1 -38.74 21.93 -8.60
N THR A 2 -38.31 20.76 -8.15
CA THR A 2 -37.48 20.61 -6.95
C THR A 2 -36.11 20.19 -7.44
N ASP A 3 -35.18 21.13 -7.46
CA ASP A 3 -33.76 20.85 -7.71
C ASP A 3 -33.25 20.00 -6.55
N LYS A 4 -32.98 18.72 -6.85
CA LYS A 4 -32.20 17.86 -5.96
C LYS A 4 -30.75 18.32 -6.07
N ILE A 5 -30.26 18.91 -4.99
CA ILE A 5 -28.84 19.08 -4.71
C ILE A 5 -28.20 17.70 -4.81
N ASN A 6 -27.39 17.52 -5.85
CA ASN A 6 -26.56 16.34 -6.02
C ASN A 6 -25.31 16.55 -5.15
N ASP A 7 -25.40 16.17 -3.87
CA ASP A 7 -24.24 16.11 -2.97
C ASP A 7 -23.31 14.98 -3.43
N SER A 8 -22.52 15.30 -4.45
CA SER A 8 -21.32 14.57 -4.84
C SER A 8 -20.26 14.76 -3.76
N ASN A 9 -20.39 14.04 -2.65
CA ASN A 9 -19.28 13.74 -1.75
C ASN A 9 -18.35 12.73 -2.44
N ASN A 10 -17.67 13.21 -3.47
CA ASN A 10 -16.73 12.42 -4.27
C ASN A 10 -15.37 12.41 -3.56
N PHE A 11 -15.26 11.63 -2.48
CA PHE A 11 -14.02 11.41 -1.72
C PHE A 11 -12.91 10.71 -2.53
N ASN A 12 -13.14 10.44 -3.81
CA ASN A 12 -12.19 9.76 -4.69
C ASN A 12 -10.92 10.57 -5.00
N ASN A 13 -10.90 11.87 -4.69
CA ASN A 13 -9.75 12.74 -4.96
C ASN A 13 -9.00 13.18 -3.70
N ILE A 14 -9.16 12.46 -2.59
CA ILE A 14 -8.50 12.78 -1.32
C ILE A 14 -7.36 11.80 -1.10
N HIS A 15 -6.17 12.34 -0.83
CA HIS A 15 -5.02 11.56 -0.41
C HIS A 15 -4.36 12.19 0.83
N ASN A 16 -3.65 11.37 1.59
CA ASN A 16 -2.89 11.80 2.75
C ASN A 16 -1.41 11.52 2.49
N SER A 17 -0.56 12.51 2.71
CA SER A 17 0.89 12.35 2.74
C SER A 17 1.41 12.94 4.04
N LYS A 18 1.84 12.08 4.95
CA LYS A 18 2.54 12.51 6.16
C LYS A 18 3.86 11.78 6.30
N THR A 19 4.89 12.56 6.61
CA THR A 19 6.28 12.14 6.72
C THR A 19 6.70 11.85 8.15
N ASP A 20 5.78 11.72 9.12
CA ASP A 20 6.00 11.18 10.48
C ASP A 20 4.63 10.88 11.14
N ILE A 21 4.38 9.62 11.52
CA ILE A 21 3.27 9.24 12.41
C ILE A 21 3.87 8.89 13.77
N GLU A 22 4.01 9.88 14.67
CA GLU A 22 4.21 9.59 16.08
C GLU A 22 2.85 9.19 16.70
N ASN A 23 2.70 7.91 17.07
CA ASN A 23 1.55 7.41 17.81
C ASN A 23 2.00 6.74 19.11
N SER A 24 1.87 7.45 20.24
CA SER A 24 1.49 6.86 21.55
C SER A 24 1.42 7.87 22.73
N LYS A 25 1.03 9.13 22.50
CA LYS A 25 0.67 10.02 23.63
C LYS A 25 -0.82 10.29 23.63
N ALA A 26 -1.48 10.01 24.76
CA ALA A 26 -2.80 10.58 25.06
C ALA A 26 -2.67 12.10 24.86
N ASN A 27 -3.49 12.68 23.98
CA ASN A 27 -3.43 14.07 23.47
C ASN A 27 -2.62 14.33 22.19
N SER A 28 -2.13 13.33 21.45
CA SER A 28 -1.67 13.59 20.08
C SER A 28 -2.85 14.01 19.19
N TRP A 29 -2.63 14.89 18.22
CA TRP A 29 -3.67 15.28 17.27
C TRP A 29 -4.18 14.08 16.46
N ASN A 30 -3.32 13.08 16.18
CA ASN A 30 -3.69 11.78 15.60
C ASN A 30 -4.72 11.03 16.46
N HIS A 31 -4.49 10.99 17.78
CA HIS A 31 -5.44 10.40 18.72
C HIS A 31 -6.79 11.15 18.70
N ASN A 32 -6.75 12.48 18.67
CA ASN A 32 -7.97 13.29 18.62
C ASN A 32 -8.76 13.08 17.31
N VAL A 33 -8.09 12.95 16.16
CA VAL A 33 -8.73 12.55 14.90
C VAL A 33 -9.41 11.20 15.07
N ALA A 34 -8.72 10.19 15.60
CA ALA A 34 -9.29 8.86 15.80
C ALA A 34 -10.53 8.89 16.71
N VAL A 35 -10.48 9.62 17.84
CA VAL A 35 -11.62 9.78 18.75
C VAL A 35 -12.81 10.43 18.04
N LYS A 36 -12.58 11.50 17.25
CA LYS A 36 -13.63 12.15 16.45
C LYS A 36 -14.27 11.20 15.46
N LEU A 37 -13.47 10.43 14.73
CA LEU A 37 -13.99 9.45 13.76
C LEU A 37 -14.78 8.32 14.44
N ILE A 38 -14.31 7.79 15.57
CA ILE A 38 -15.00 6.73 16.34
C ILE A 38 -16.37 7.21 16.87
N ASN A 39 -16.46 8.46 17.30
CA ASN A 39 -17.71 9.03 17.82
C ASN A 39 -18.70 9.45 16.72
N GLY A 40 -18.31 9.34 15.44
CA GLY A 40 -19.13 9.77 14.31
C GLY A 40 -19.05 11.27 13.99
N ASP A 41 -18.16 12.02 14.66
CA ASP A 41 -17.88 13.44 14.40
C ASP A 41 -16.97 13.59 13.15
N ILE A 42 -17.41 13.07 12.01
CA ILE A 42 -16.58 12.96 10.79
C ILE A 42 -16.11 14.33 10.31
N ALA A 43 -16.97 15.35 10.34
CA ALA A 43 -16.63 16.71 9.91
C ALA A 43 -15.48 17.31 10.75
N ASP A 44 -15.56 17.19 12.07
CA ASP A 44 -14.50 17.64 12.98
C ASP A 44 -13.20 16.87 12.74
N GLY A 45 -13.29 15.56 12.51
CA GLY A 45 -12.12 14.73 12.16
C GLY A 45 -11.43 15.19 10.87
N ILE A 46 -12.21 15.54 9.85
CA ILE A 46 -11.71 16.08 8.56
C ILE A 46 -11.05 17.45 8.77
N VAL A 47 -11.67 18.35 9.56
CA VAL A 47 -11.08 19.65 9.89
C VAL A 47 -9.74 19.46 10.61
N LEU A 48 -9.66 18.57 11.60
CA LEU A 48 -8.40 18.27 12.29
C LEU A 48 -7.32 17.74 11.33
N LEU A 49 -7.67 16.87 10.37
CA LEU A 49 -6.73 16.39 9.36
C LEU A 49 -6.23 17.54 8.47
N SER A 50 -7.12 18.43 8.05
CA SER A 50 -6.80 19.62 7.25
C SER A 50 -5.89 20.59 7.99
N ASP A 51 -6.23 20.97 9.22
CA ASP A 51 -5.46 21.90 10.05
C ASP A 51 -4.03 21.41 10.34
N ASN A 52 -3.82 20.09 10.26
CA ASN A 52 -2.53 19.44 10.48
C ASN A 52 -1.82 19.04 9.16
N ASN A 53 -2.19 19.64 8.03
CA ASN A 53 -1.63 19.38 6.69
C ASN A 53 -1.63 17.88 6.32
N SER A 54 -2.61 17.12 6.81
CA SER A 54 -2.74 15.67 6.63
C SER A 54 -3.96 15.31 5.77
N LEU A 55 -4.47 16.28 5.02
CA LEU A 55 -5.55 16.13 4.06
C LEU A 55 -5.25 16.99 2.85
N ARG A 56 -5.18 16.37 1.67
CA ARG A 56 -5.04 17.06 0.38
C ARG A 56 -6.15 16.58 -0.54
N ALA A 57 -6.76 17.52 -1.25
CA ALA A 57 -7.79 17.24 -2.25
C ALA A 57 -7.33 17.80 -3.60
N ASP A 58 -7.41 16.98 -4.65
CA ASP A 58 -7.10 17.40 -6.03
C ASP A 58 -8.36 17.43 -6.89
N ASN A 59 -8.25 17.98 -8.11
CA ASN A 59 -9.42 18.16 -8.98
C ASN A 59 -9.88 16.83 -9.59
N THR A 60 -8.98 15.85 -9.72
CA THR A 60 -9.30 14.54 -10.29
C THR A 60 -8.62 13.38 -9.54
N LEU A 61 -9.23 12.20 -9.60
CA LEU A 61 -8.67 10.96 -9.04
C LEU A 61 -7.27 10.68 -9.60
N LYS A 62 -7.07 10.95 -10.90
CA LYS A 62 -5.77 10.79 -11.56
C LYS A 62 -4.71 11.71 -10.97
N GLU A 63 -5.07 12.97 -10.70
CA GLU A 63 -4.17 13.92 -10.05
C GLU A 63 -3.80 13.45 -8.65
N SER A 64 -4.78 13.02 -7.85
CA SER A 64 -4.53 12.51 -6.50
C SER A 64 -3.65 11.27 -6.47
N ILE A 65 -3.87 10.32 -7.39
CA ILE A 65 -3.01 9.15 -7.53
C ILE A 65 -1.58 9.57 -7.88
N ASN A 66 -1.42 10.53 -8.81
CA ASN A 66 -0.10 11.01 -9.20
C ASN A 66 0.62 11.73 -8.05
N GLN A 67 -0.08 12.57 -7.29
CA GLN A 67 0.48 13.24 -6.11
C GLN A 67 0.85 12.23 -5.02
N LEU A 68 0.00 11.24 -4.75
CA LEU A 68 0.28 10.17 -3.79
C LEU A 68 1.53 9.37 -4.16
N ILE A 69 1.68 9.00 -5.43
CA ILE A 69 2.89 8.33 -5.93
C ILE A 69 4.10 9.25 -5.84
N ASN A 70 3.95 10.54 -6.14
CA ASN A 70 5.04 11.52 -6.03
C ASN A 70 5.51 11.70 -4.58
N ASP A 71 4.57 11.78 -3.64
CA ASP A 71 4.86 11.87 -2.21
C ASP A 71 5.52 10.58 -1.72
N TRP A 72 5.07 9.41 -2.20
CA TRP A 72 5.74 8.14 -1.93
C TRP A 72 7.17 8.14 -2.45
N LYS A 73 7.43 8.59 -3.69
CA LYS A 73 8.78 8.63 -4.30
C LYS A 73 9.74 9.53 -3.52
N ASN A 74 9.28 10.72 -3.15
CA ASN A 74 10.08 11.76 -2.50
C ASN A 74 10.11 11.64 -0.97
N SER A 75 9.49 10.62 -0.39
CA SER A 75 9.53 10.39 1.05
C SER A 75 10.96 10.16 1.55
N LYS A 76 11.26 10.71 2.73
CA LYS A 76 12.55 10.53 3.44
C LYS A 76 12.70 9.15 4.09
N PHE A 77 11.61 8.39 4.21
CA PHE A 77 11.59 7.09 4.88
C PHE A 77 12.07 5.96 3.98
N GLU A 78 12.46 4.83 4.53
CA GLU A 78 12.76 3.66 3.71
C GLU A 78 11.50 3.11 3.03
N PRO A 79 11.61 2.46 1.85
CA PRO A 79 10.44 1.93 1.14
C PRO A 79 9.53 1.00 1.98
N HIS A 80 10.09 0.25 2.94
CA HIS A 80 9.30 -0.61 3.82
C HIS A 80 8.47 0.16 4.87
N ASP A 81 8.83 1.40 5.17
CA ASP A 81 8.10 2.29 6.09
C ASP A 81 7.05 3.15 5.38
N ARG A 82 6.95 3.03 4.04
CA ARG A 82 5.99 3.79 3.21
C ARG A 82 4.80 2.90 2.86
N LEU A 83 3.64 3.17 3.44
CA LEU A 83 2.39 2.47 3.14
C LEU A 83 1.40 3.40 2.43
N ILE A 84 0.84 2.94 1.32
CA ILE A 84 -0.33 3.54 0.70
C ILE A 84 -1.55 2.69 1.02
N ILE A 85 -2.70 3.33 1.26
CA ILE A 85 -3.98 2.65 1.37
C ILE A 85 -4.87 3.20 0.27
N ALA A 86 -5.39 2.34 -0.60
CA ALA A 86 -6.25 2.72 -1.72
C ALA A 86 -7.37 1.71 -1.96
N GLY A 87 -8.37 2.12 -2.74
CA GLY A 87 -9.40 1.22 -3.23
C GLY A 87 -8.84 0.10 -4.12
N HIS A 88 -9.57 -1.01 -4.21
CA HIS A 88 -9.14 -2.19 -4.97
C HIS A 88 -8.89 -1.88 -6.46
N LYS A 89 -9.66 -0.97 -7.06
CA LYS A 89 -9.55 -0.64 -8.49
C LYS A 89 -8.27 0.14 -8.80
N GLU A 90 -7.79 0.92 -7.85
CA GLU A 90 -6.64 1.81 -8.01
C GLU A 90 -5.32 1.12 -7.61
N ALA A 91 -5.38 0.16 -6.68
CA ALA A 91 -4.21 -0.48 -6.09
C ALA A 91 -3.27 -1.14 -7.12
N GLU A 92 -3.80 -1.78 -8.16
CA GLU A 92 -2.97 -2.42 -9.20
C GLU A 92 -2.17 -1.37 -10.00
N ASN A 93 -2.81 -0.27 -10.38
CA ASN A 93 -2.15 0.83 -11.09
C ASN A 93 -1.09 1.50 -10.21
N ILE A 94 -1.38 1.76 -8.94
CA ILE A 94 -0.44 2.40 -8.01
C ILE A 94 0.78 1.48 -7.77
N ASN A 95 0.54 0.19 -7.49
CA ASN A 95 1.61 -0.80 -7.32
C ASN A 95 2.55 -0.83 -8.55
N GLN A 96 1.99 -0.85 -9.77
CA GLN A 96 2.79 -0.88 -10.99
C GLN A 96 3.64 0.39 -11.17
N ASN A 97 3.09 1.57 -10.86
CA ASN A 97 3.82 2.83 -10.98
C ASN A 97 4.98 2.93 -9.98
N ILE A 98 4.75 2.52 -8.73
CA ILE A 98 5.80 2.47 -7.70
C ILE A 98 6.89 1.49 -8.12
N ARG A 99 6.52 0.31 -8.59
CA ARG A 99 7.46 -0.71 -9.02
C ARG A 99 8.29 -0.27 -10.23
N ASN A 100 7.68 0.39 -11.21
CA ASN A 100 8.41 0.97 -12.34
C ASN A 100 9.46 1.98 -11.88
N TYR A 101 9.08 2.88 -10.96
CA TYR A 101 10.03 3.82 -10.38
C TYR A 101 11.16 3.14 -9.60
N MET A 102 10.86 2.08 -8.85
CA MET A 102 11.87 1.29 -8.14
C MET A 102 12.84 0.59 -9.09
N LYS A 103 12.42 0.25 -10.31
CA LYS A 103 13.34 -0.21 -11.37
C LYS A 103 14.19 0.93 -11.92
N GLU A 104 13.57 2.06 -12.26
CA GLU A 104 14.21 3.23 -12.85
C GLU A 104 15.28 3.84 -11.93
N ASN A 105 15.01 3.92 -10.62
CA ASN A 105 15.96 4.44 -9.63
C ASN A 105 17.02 3.41 -9.21
N GLY A 106 16.93 2.17 -9.71
CA GLY A 106 17.85 1.09 -9.41
C GLY A 106 17.65 0.41 -8.06
N ALA A 107 16.53 0.58 -7.36
CA ALA A 107 16.22 -0.19 -6.16
C ALA A 107 15.87 -1.65 -6.48
N LEU A 108 15.23 -1.91 -7.64
CA LEU A 108 14.99 -3.25 -8.19
C LEU A 108 15.95 -3.51 -9.33
N LYS A 109 16.79 -4.54 -9.18
CA LYS A 109 17.79 -4.93 -10.18
C LYS A 109 17.78 -6.45 -10.38
N GLY A 110 18.32 -6.88 -11.50
CA GLY A 110 18.49 -8.30 -11.83
C GLY A 110 17.32 -8.87 -12.64
N PRO A 111 17.14 -10.20 -12.62
CA PRO A 111 16.10 -10.86 -13.39
C PRO A 111 14.70 -10.58 -12.84
N GLU A 112 13.73 -10.54 -13.75
CA GLU A 112 12.30 -10.42 -13.47
C GLU A 112 11.60 -11.73 -13.83
N TYR A 113 10.80 -12.26 -12.89
CA TYR A 113 10.12 -13.53 -13.01
C TYR A 113 8.61 -13.33 -13.10
N SER A 114 7.97 -13.99 -14.07
CA SER A 114 6.52 -13.92 -14.27
C SER A 114 5.84 -15.11 -13.61
N ILE A 115 5.00 -14.84 -12.61
CA ILE A 115 4.33 -15.86 -11.79
C ILE A 115 2.84 -15.90 -12.14
N LEU A 116 2.32 -17.09 -12.37
CA LEU A 116 0.89 -17.30 -12.59
C LEU A 116 0.16 -17.16 -11.25
N ILE A 117 -0.70 -16.14 -11.12
CA ILE A 117 -1.43 -15.84 -9.87
C ILE A 117 -2.91 -16.25 -9.92
N SER A 118 -3.47 -16.52 -11.11
CA SER A 118 -4.81 -17.12 -11.24
C SER A 118 -4.95 -17.86 -12.58
N GLY A 119 -5.69 -18.97 -12.62
CA GLY A 119 -6.04 -19.60 -13.91
C GLY A 119 -6.89 -20.87 -13.85
N ALA A 120 -8.16 -20.74 -14.28
CA ALA A 120 -8.89 -21.78 -15.01
C ALA A 120 -9.46 -21.22 -16.33
N GLU A 121 -9.99 -19.98 -16.33
CA GLU A 121 -10.62 -19.36 -17.51
C GLU A 121 -9.81 -18.20 -18.12
N SER A 122 -8.99 -17.51 -17.32
CA SER A 122 -8.08 -16.45 -17.78
C SER A 122 -6.80 -16.47 -16.95
N LYS A 123 -5.67 -16.76 -17.61
CA LYS A 123 -4.35 -16.78 -16.96
C LYS A 123 -3.95 -15.34 -16.62
N LYS A 124 -3.82 -15.03 -15.33
CA LYS A 124 -3.26 -13.75 -14.87
C LYS A 124 -1.86 -13.97 -14.34
N TYR A 125 -0.92 -13.15 -14.78
CA TYR A 125 0.47 -13.18 -14.35
C TYR A 125 0.81 -11.91 -13.58
N ALA A 126 1.69 -12.03 -12.59
CA ALA A 126 2.33 -10.91 -11.90
C ALA A 126 3.84 -11.09 -11.95
N ASN A 127 4.57 -9.99 -12.09
CA ASN A 127 6.02 -10.00 -12.26
C ASN A 127 6.72 -9.58 -10.97
N TYR A 128 7.70 -10.35 -10.54
CA TYR A 128 8.44 -10.14 -9.29
C TYR A 128 9.95 -10.11 -9.52
N MET A 129 10.65 -9.34 -8.69
CA MET A 129 12.11 -9.20 -8.63
C MET A 129 12.58 -9.23 -7.18
N ALA A 130 13.84 -9.61 -6.96
CA ALA A 130 14.47 -9.39 -5.66
C ALA A 130 14.42 -7.88 -5.32
N GLY A 131 14.07 -7.58 -4.07
CA GLY A 131 13.77 -6.25 -3.56
C GLY A 131 12.28 -5.88 -3.61
N ASP A 132 11.42 -6.64 -4.29
CA ASP A 132 9.99 -6.32 -4.32
C ASP A 132 9.36 -6.44 -2.93
N ARG A 133 8.51 -5.47 -2.57
CA ARG A 133 7.67 -5.54 -1.37
C ARG A 133 6.42 -6.36 -1.66
N ILE A 134 6.11 -7.30 -0.78
CA ILE A 134 4.95 -8.17 -0.84
C ILE A 134 4.15 -8.13 0.46
N VAL A 135 2.91 -8.58 0.39
CA VAL A 135 2.07 -8.89 1.54
C VAL A 135 1.54 -10.31 1.41
N PHE A 136 1.65 -11.09 2.48
CA PHE A 136 1.11 -12.45 2.53
C PHE A 136 -0.41 -12.41 2.64
N GLN A 137 -1.09 -13.30 1.91
CA GLN A 137 -2.55 -13.44 1.89
C GLN A 137 -3.01 -14.78 2.51
N THR A 138 -2.11 -15.46 3.20
CA THR A 138 -2.34 -16.75 3.85
C THR A 138 -1.66 -16.79 5.21
N ASN A 139 -2.04 -17.76 6.05
CA ASN A 139 -1.31 -18.12 7.25
C ASN A 139 -0.64 -19.47 7.05
N ASP A 140 0.59 -19.61 7.52
CA ASP A 140 1.29 -20.90 7.59
C ASP A 140 2.09 -20.96 8.90
N LYS A 141 1.72 -21.86 9.80
CA LYS A 141 2.33 -21.94 11.13
C LYS A 141 3.75 -22.50 11.09
N ASP A 142 4.02 -23.42 10.17
CA ASP A 142 5.31 -24.11 10.08
C ASP A 142 6.37 -23.18 9.49
N LEU A 143 5.96 -22.35 8.53
CA LEU A 143 6.79 -21.31 7.93
C LEU A 143 6.77 -19.98 8.70
N GLN A 144 5.98 -19.89 9.78
CA GLN A 144 5.77 -18.67 10.55
C GLN A 144 5.26 -17.48 9.72
N ILE A 145 4.48 -17.76 8.67
CA ILE A 145 3.85 -16.74 7.82
C ILE A 145 2.52 -16.33 8.42
N GLN A 146 2.30 -15.03 8.57
CA GLN A 146 1.01 -14.48 8.98
C GLN A 146 0.31 -13.75 7.84
N ASN A 147 -0.99 -13.90 7.76
CA ASN A 147 -1.81 -13.17 6.80
C ASN A 147 -1.72 -11.67 7.09
N SER A 148 -1.61 -10.87 6.02
CA SER A 148 -1.41 -9.41 6.08
C SER A 148 -0.05 -8.97 6.63
N GLU A 149 0.90 -9.89 6.82
CA GLU A 149 2.29 -9.54 7.11
C GLU A 149 3.02 -9.09 5.84
N PHE A 150 3.78 -8.00 5.96
CA PHE A 150 4.60 -7.47 4.89
C PHE A 150 6.01 -8.05 4.92
N ALA A 151 6.59 -8.20 3.73
CA ALA A 151 7.95 -8.68 3.55
C ALA A 151 8.60 -8.10 2.30
N THR A 152 9.92 -8.19 2.23
CA THR A 152 10.71 -7.87 1.04
C THR A 152 11.31 -9.15 0.47
N LEU A 153 11.12 -9.39 -0.83
CA LEU A 153 11.74 -10.51 -1.52
C LEU A 153 13.26 -10.33 -1.53
N VAL A 154 13.98 -11.33 -1.03
CA VAL A 154 15.44 -11.35 -0.95
C VAL A 154 16.02 -12.10 -2.15
N SER A 155 15.42 -13.24 -2.48
CA SER A 155 15.79 -14.02 -3.65
C SER A 155 14.56 -14.64 -4.31
N ILE A 156 14.68 -14.82 -5.61
CA ILE A 156 13.65 -15.42 -6.45
C ILE A 156 14.30 -16.51 -7.28
N ASP A 157 13.68 -17.68 -7.24
CA ASP A 157 13.92 -18.80 -8.13
C ASP A 157 12.58 -19.22 -8.77
N GLU A 158 12.61 -20.04 -9.82
CA GLU A 158 11.43 -20.46 -10.60
C GLU A 158 10.34 -21.11 -9.74
N ASN A 159 10.71 -21.80 -8.66
CA ASN A 159 9.78 -22.55 -7.82
C ASN A 159 9.73 -22.07 -6.35
N LYS A 160 10.68 -21.23 -5.93
CA LYS A 160 10.85 -20.89 -4.52
C LYS A 160 11.28 -19.45 -4.34
N PHE A 161 10.60 -18.76 -3.46
CA PHE A 161 10.94 -17.39 -3.08
C PHE A 161 11.52 -17.40 -1.67
N VAL A 162 12.41 -16.44 -1.40
CA VAL A 162 12.85 -16.10 -0.04
C VAL A 162 12.46 -14.66 0.21
N ALA A 163 11.78 -14.41 1.32
CA ALA A 163 11.39 -13.08 1.75
C ALA A 163 11.87 -12.82 3.18
N LYS A 164 12.22 -11.58 3.46
CA LYS A 164 12.49 -11.09 4.82
C LYS A 164 11.28 -10.28 5.28
N THR A 165 10.62 -10.73 6.33
CA THR A 165 9.48 -10.01 6.90
C THR A 165 9.95 -8.74 7.60
N ASP A 166 9.05 -7.78 7.78
CA ASP A 166 9.38 -6.50 8.44
C ASP A 166 9.80 -6.69 9.91
N ILE A 167 9.37 -7.77 10.56
CA ILE A 167 9.81 -8.16 11.92
C ILE A 167 11.17 -8.88 11.92
N GLY A 168 11.76 -9.11 10.75
CA GLY A 168 13.13 -9.62 10.58
C GLY A 168 13.27 -11.10 10.30
N ASN A 169 12.16 -11.86 10.20
CA ASN A 169 12.22 -13.30 9.90
C ASN A 169 12.53 -13.52 8.42
N GLU A 170 13.39 -14.48 8.12
CA GLU A 170 13.58 -14.95 6.74
C GLU A 170 12.72 -16.19 6.51
N VAL A 171 11.90 -16.14 5.46
CA VAL A 171 10.94 -17.18 5.13
C VAL A 171 11.13 -17.62 3.69
N SER A 172 11.22 -18.93 3.49
CA SER A 172 11.33 -19.53 2.16
C SER A 172 10.08 -20.34 1.83
N PHE A 173 9.43 -20.02 0.72
CA PHE A 173 8.12 -20.58 0.39
C PHE A 173 7.95 -20.95 -1.09
N ASP A 174 7.06 -21.91 -1.32
CA ASP A 174 6.63 -22.38 -2.65
C ASP A 174 5.47 -21.53 -3.15
N LEU A 175 5.59 -21.05 -4.38
CA LEU A 175 4.63 -20.16 -5.03
C LEU A 175 3.25 -20.80 -5.22
N ASN A 176 3.19 -22.14 -5.26
CA ASN A 176 1.94 -22.87 -5.42
C ASN A 176 1.21 -23.10 -4.10
N LYS A 177 1.89 -22.88 -2.97
CA LYS A 177 1.34 -23.14 -1.62
C LYS A 177 1.00 -21.86 -0.86
N ILE A 178 1.78 -20.81 -1.07
CA ILE A 178 1.63 -19.55 -0.35
C ILE A 178 1.05 -18.49 -1.28
N SER A 179 -0.07 -17.90 -0.86
CA SER A 179 -0.69 -16.77 -1.55
C SER A 179 -0.10 -15.45 -1.06
N PHE A 180 0.28 -14.58 -1.99
CA PHE A 180 0.83 -13.25 -1.72
C PHE A 180 0.58 -12.34 -2.94
N LYS A 181 0.77 -11.04 -2.73
CA LYS A 181 0.69 -10.01 -3.79
C LYS A 181 1.69 -8.90 -3.52
N HIS A 182 1.87 -7.97 -4.46
CA HIS A 182 2.63 -6.73 -4.20
C HIS A 182 2.05 -5.97 -2.99
N GLY A 183 2.95 -5.41 -2.18
CA GLY A 183 2.64 -4.78 -0.91
C GLY A 183 3.06 -3.31 -0.82
N TYR A 184 3.08 -2.57 -1.93
CA TYR A 184 3.28 -1.12 -1.87
C TYR A 184 1.97 -0.37 -1.53
N VAL A 185 0.82 -1.03 -1.72
CA VAL A 185 -0.56 -0.54 -1.56
C VAL A 185 -1.45 -1.61 -0.93
#